data_AF-A0A085QGF4-F1
#
_entry.id   AF-A0A085QGF4-F1
#
_cell.length_a   1.000
_cell.length_b   1.000
_cell.length_c   1.000
_cell.angle_alpha   90.00
_cell.angle_beta   90.00
_cell.angle_gamma   90.00
#
_symmetry.space_group_name_H-M   'P 1'
#
loop_
_entity.id
_entity.type
_entity.pdbx_description
1 polymer ?
#
loop_
_entity_poly.entity_id
_entity_poly.type
_entity_poly.pdbx_seq_one_letter_code
_entity_poly.pdbx_strand_id
1 'polypeptide(L)'
;MAITLDKITLTETTLTNPKAVEYQWVRTLYVQGYQPEAINHYIQTCFGGDETFADLFRRVAMHEESLYLLLQYLSCAPSSREF
;
A
#
# COMPACT_ATOMS: atom_id res chain seq x y z
N MET A 1 10.00 4.78 16.56
CA MET A 1 9.94 5.25 15.16
C MET A 1 8.49 5.20 14.76
N ALA A 2 7.86 6.35 14.54
CA ALA A 2 6.45 6.42 14.17
C ALA A 2 6.35 6.28 12.65
N ILE A 3 5.59 5.29 12.20
CA ILE A 3 5.22 5.15 10.78
C ILE A 3 4.39 6.39 10.43
N THR A 4 4.71 7.07 9.33
CA THR A 4 3.99 8.27 8.88
C THR A 4 2.65 7.88 8.24
N LEU A 5 1.72 7.40 9.08
CA LEU A 5 0.39 6.94 8.69
C LEU A 5 -0.58 8.09 8.37
N ASP A 6 -0.20 9.35 8.56
CA ASP A 6 -1.07 10.53 8.37
C ASP A 6 -1.68 10.63 6.96
N LYS A 7 -1.04 9.98 5.98
CA LYS A 7 -1.48 9.98 4.58
C LYS A 7 -2.21 8.72 4.13
N ILE A 8 -2.24 7.67 4.94
CA ILE A 8 -2.91 6.41 4.59
C ILE A 8 -3.94 6.00 5.65
N THR A 9 -5.06 5.45 5.20
CA THR A 9 -6.15 5.01 6.10
C THR A 9 -5.90 3.62 6.70
N LEU A 10 -4.81 2.95 6.29
CA LEU A 10 -4.44 1.61 6.74
C LEU A 10 -3.73 1.64 8.09
N THR A 11 -3.89 0.55 8.84
CA THR A 11 -3.22 0.34 10.13
C THR A 11 -2.00 -0.56 9.97
N GLU A 12 -1.08 -0.51 10.93
CA GLU A 12 0.10 -1.40 10.96
C GLU A 12 -0.31 -2.89 10.95
N THR A 13 -1.42 -3.24 11.61
CA THR A 13 -1.96 -4.60 11.63
C THR A 13 -2.46 -5.04 10.26
N THR A 14 -3.07 -4.14 9.47
CA THR A 14 -3.38 -4.42 8.06
C THR A 14 -2.08 -4.62 7.29
N LEU A 15 -1.15 -3.68 7.35
CA LEU A 15 0.07 -3.68 6.54
C LEU A 15 0.93 -4.93 6.77
N THR A 16 1.02 -5.41 8.01
CA THR A 16 1.78 -6.60 8.41
C THR A 16 1.05 -7.92 8.16
N ASN A 17 -0.24 -7.87 7.82
CA ASN A 17 -1.05 -9.05 7.57
C ASN A 17 -1.39 -9.19 6.07
N PRO A 18 -0.61 -9.94 5.27
CA PRO A 18 -0.88 -10.13 3.84
C PRO A 18 -2.20 -10.88 3.55
N LYS A 19 -2.86 -11.42 4.58
CA LYS A 19 -4.20 -12.04 4.46
C LYS A 19 -5.33 -11.07 4.78
N ALA A 20 -5.03 -9.81 5.12
CA ALA A 20 -6.04 -8.80 5.38
C ALA A 20 -6.93 -8.55 4.16
N VAL A 21 -8.14 -8.04 4.40
CA VAL A 21 -9.16 -7.85 3.36
C VAL A 21 -8.69 -6.90 2.26
N GLU A 22 -7.83 -5.94 2.61
CA GLU A 22 -7.26 -4.93 1.73
C GLU A 22 -6.36 -5.57 0.67
N TYR A 23 -5.52 -6.53 1.07
CA TYR A 23 -4.70 -7.30 0.13
C TYR A 23 -5.55 -8.24 -0.73
N GLN A 24 -6.58 -8.87 -0.16
CA GLN A 24 -7.51 -9.72 -0.91
C GLN A 24 -8.30 -8.93 -1.95
N TRP A 25 -8.71 -7.70 -1.61
CA TRP A 25 -9.40 -6.79 -2.51
C TRP A 25 -8.52 -6.44 -3.72
N VAL A 26 -7.25 -6.13 -3.51
CA VAL A 26 -6.30 -5.87 -4.61
C VAL A 26 -6.14 -7.09 -5.53
N ARG A 27 -5.99 -8.29 -4.96
CA ARG A 27 -5.95 -9.55 -5.74
C ARG A 27 -7.22 -9.75 -6.55
N THR A 28 -8.37 -9.41 -5.97
CA THR A 28 -9.69 -9.53 -6.60
C THR A 28 -9.80 -8.59 -7.80
N LEU A 29 -9.31 -7.35 -7.70
CA LEU A 29 -9.25 -6.43 -8.84
C LEU A 29 -8.36 -6.96 -9.97
N TYR A 30 -7.21 -7.53 -9.63
CA TYR A 30 -6.32 -8.12 -10.63
C TYR A 30 -6.93 -9.33 -11.34
N VAL A 31 -7.56 -10.25 -10.60
CA VAL A 31 -8.28 -11.40 -11.17
C VAL A 31 -9.45 -10.96 -12.06
N GLN A 32 -10.08 -9.82 -11.75
CA GLN A 32 -11.11 -9.20 -12.61
C GLN A 32 -10.54 -8.56 -13.89
N GLY A 33 -9.22 -8.55 -14.08
CA GLY A 33 -8.56 -8.02 -15.27
C GLY A 33 -8.35 -6.51 -15.25
N TYR A 34 -8.41 -5.87 -14.08
CA TYR A 34 -8.06 -4.45 -13.98
C TYR A 34 -6.56 -4.25 -14.25
N GLN A 35 -6.24 -3.18 -14.98
CA GLN A 35 -4.87 -2.81 -15.28
C GLN A 35 -4.15 -2.34 -14.00
N PRO A 36 -2.82 -2.57 -13.89
CA PRO A 36 -2.03 -2.18 -12.72
C PRO A 36 -2.18 -0.70 -12.35
N GLU A 37 -2.24 0.19 -13.34
CA GLU A 37 -2.44 1.64 -13.14
C GLU A 37 -3.81 1.95 -12.52
N ALA A 38 -4.86 1.27 -12.98
CA ALA A 38 -6.20 1.43 -12.43
C ALA A 38 -6.27 0.92 -10.98
N ILE A 39 -5.64 -0.23 -10.71
CA ILE A 39 -5.55 -0.77 -9.35
C ILE A 39 -4.80 0.20 -8.42
N ASN A 40 -3.67 0.75 -8.88
CA ASN A 40 -2.90 1.73 -8.12
C ASN A 40 -3.74 2.99 -7.83
N HIS A 41 -4.50 3.47 -8.81
CA HIS A 41 -5.42 4.60 -8.64
C HIS A 41 -6.51 4.32 -7.58
N TYR A 42 -7.10 3.12 -7.59
CA TYR A 42 -8.07 2.73 -6.58
C TYR A 42 -7.44 2.60 -5.19
N ILE A 43 -6.22 2.05 -5.09
CA ILE A 43 -5.47 2.00 -3.84
C ILE A 43 -5.25 3.41 -3.28
N GLN A 44 -4.78 4.36 -4.09
CA GLN A 44 -4.62 5.75 -3.64
C GLN A 44 -5.94 6.38 -3.20
N THR A 45 -7.02 6.14 -3.95
CA THR A 45 -8.32 6.75 -3.66
C THR A 45 -8.94 6.19 -2.37
N CYS A 46 -8.79 4.89 -2.12
CA CYS A 46 -9.38 4.22 -0.96
C CYS A 46 -8.47 4.27 0.28
N PHE A 47 -7.18 4.05 0.10
CA PHE A 47 -6.20 3.90 1.17
C PHE A 47 -5.32 5.13 1.36
N GLY A 48 -5.32 6.08 0.43
CA GLY A 48 -4.43 7.25 0.46
C GLY A 48 -3.01 6.91 0.02
N GLY A 49 -2.07 7.76 0.41
CA GLY A 49 -0.65 7.62 0.08
C GLY A 49 -0.29 8.08 -1.34
N ASP A 50 0.95 7.83 -1.70
CA ASP A 50 1.56 8.28 -2.96
C ASP A 50 1.55 7.14 -4.01
N GLU A 51 1.94 7.43 -5.25
CA GLU A 51 1.95 6.43 -6.35
C GLU A 51 2.88 5.26 -6.05
N THR A 52 4.03 5.54 -5.44
CA THR A 52 4.98 4.51 -5.02
C THR A 52 4.39 3.61 -3.93
N PHE A 53 3.65 4.16 -2.98
CA PHE A 53 2.95 3.36 -1.97
C PHE A 53 1.94 2.41 -2.64
N ALA A 54 1.12 2.92 -3.54
CA ALA A 54 0.10 2.13 -4.22
C ALA A 54 0.71 1.00 -5.06
N ASP A 55 1.80 1.29 -5.78
CA ASP A 55 2.51 0.28 -6.56
C ASP A 55 3.16 -0.79 -5.67
N LEU A 56 3.83 -0.39 -4.58
CA LEU A 56 4.41 -1.32 -3.61
C LEU A 56 3.33 -2.18 -2.95
N PHE A 57 2.24 -1.58 -2.51
CA PHE A 57 1.12 -2.29 -1.89
C PHE A 57 0.53 -3.32 -2.86
N ARG A 58 0.34 -2.95 -4.14
CA ARG A 58 -0.11 -3.88 -5.17
C ARG A 58 0.85 -5.05 -5.35
N ARG A 59 2.16 -4.79 -5.47
CA ARG A 59 3.17 -5.85 -5.66
C ARG A 59 3.24 -6.80 -4.46
N VAL A 60 3.15 -6.27 -3.24
CA VAL A 60 3.05 -7.11 -2.03
C VAL A 60 1.77 -7.94 -2.04
N ALA A 61 0.64 -7.37 -2.47
CA ALA A 61 -0.60 -8.12 -2.64
C ALA A 61 -0.46 -9.28 -3.64
N MET A 62 0.35 -9.12 -4.69
CA MET A 62 0.60 -10.18 -5.70
C MET A 62 1.73 -11.14 -5.33
N HIS A 63 2.34 -11.01 -4.16
CA HIS A 63 3.58 -11.72 -3.80
C HIS A 63 4.77 -11.43 -4.74
N GLU A 64 4.73 -10.33 -5.50
CA GLU A 64 5.84 -9.90 -6.36
C GLU A 64 6.95 -9.21 -5.54
N GLU A 65 6.58 -8.58 -4.43
CA GLU A 65 7.50 -7.87 -3.54
C GLU A 65 7.33 -8.27 -2.08
N SER A 66 8.37 -8.05 -1.29
CA SER A 66 8.36 -8.34 0.15
C SER A 66 7.66 -7.26 0.95
N LEU A 67 6.84 -7.68 1.92
CA LEU A 67 6.19 -6.81 2.90
C LEU A 67 7.20 -5.91 3.64
N TYR A 68 8.43 -6.39 3.83
CA TYR A 68 9.54 -5.61 4.38
C TYR A 68 9.81 -4.33 3.59
N LEU A 69 9.79 -4.35 2.25
CA LEU A 69 10.05 -3.18 1.42
C LEU A 69 8.93 -2.13 1.57
N LEU A 70 7.68 -2.57 1.65
CA LEU A 70 6.54 -1.70 1.91
C LEU A 70 6.66 -1.02 3.29
N LEU A 71 6.99 -1.79 4.34
CA LEU A 71 7.21 -1.24 5.68
C LEU A 71 8.42 -0.30 5.74
N GLN A 72 9.49 -0.64 5.03
CA GLN A 72 10.67 0.21 4.93
C GLN A 72 10.34 1.52 4.23
N TYR A 73 9.57 1.50 3.13
CA TYR A 73 9.09 2.70 2.46
C TYR A 73 8.29 3.59 3.42
N LEU A 74 7.35 3.01 4.16
CA LEU A 74 6.53 3.75 5.13
C LEU A 74 7.32 4.27 6.35
N SER A 75 8.43 3.60 6.70
CA SER A 75 9.33 4.02 7.79
C SER A 75 10.39 5.03 7.33
N CYS A 76 10.74 5.01 6.05
CA CYS A 76 11.77 5.84 5.44
C CYS A 76 11.19 7.08 4.75
N ALA A 77 9.88 7.11 4.48
CA ALA A 77 9.19 8.27 3.94
C ALA A 77 9.48 9.49 4.84
N PRO A 78 10.33 10.44 4.37
CA PRO A 78 10.66 11.61 5.15
C PRO A 78 9.35 12.37 5.35
N SER A 79 8.96 12.57 6.60
CA SER A 79 7.88 13.49 6.95
C SER A 79 8.16 14.81 6.26
N SER A 80 7.45 15.10 5.16
CA SER A 80 7.33 16.44 4.59
C SER A 80 6.50 17.27 5.57
N ARG A 81 7.11 17.59 6.71
CA ARG A 81 6.72 18.60 7.69
C ARG A 81 7.99 19.14 8.31
N GLU A 82 8.78 19.80 7.47
CA GLU A 82 9.48 21.00 7.90
C GLU A 82 8.63 22.16 7.38
N PHE A 83 7.96 22.88 8.28
CA PHE A 83 7.78 24.34 8.33
C PHE A 83 6.84 24.69 9.47
#